data_AF-A0A2E7K1G2-F1
#
_entry.id   AF-A0A2E7K1G2-F1
#
_cell.length_a   1.000
_cell.length_b   1.000
_cell.length_c   1.000
_cell.angle_alpha   90.00
_cell.angle_beta   90.00
_cell.angle_gamma   90.00
#
_symmetry.space_group_name_H-M   'P 1'
#
loop_
_entity.id
_entity.type
_entity.pdbx_description
1 polymer ?
#
loop_
_entity_poly.entity_id
_entity_poly.type
_entity_poly.pdbx_seq_one_letter_code
_entity_poly.pdbx_strand_id
1 'polypeptide(L)'
;MNGEQLLQQALQTFEERRANYGQAKHHFREVARRWSLILNCQVTPQQVVMCLIELKLARLKGNPTHLDSIIDIAGYAAVMAEVFPEDNQGGLRNERN
;
A
#
# COMPACT_ATOMS: atom_id res chain seq x y z
N MET A 1 -4.91 -16.81 13.38
CA MET A 1 -4.36 -16.69 12.02
C MET A 1 -2.85 -16.71 12.12
N ASN A 2 -2.17 -17.58 11.38
CA ASN A 2 -0.70 -17.57 11.28
C ASN A 2 -0.24 -16.62 10.16
N GLY A 3 1.07 -16.47 9.97
CA GLY A 3 1.62 -15.57 8.96
C GLY A 3 1.24 -15.93 7.52
N GLU A 4 1.23 -17.23 7.17
CA GLU A 4 0.87 -17.70 5.82
C GLU A 4 -0.59 -17.37 5.48
N GLN A 5 -1.51 -17.68 6.40
CA GLN A 5 -2.93 -17.37 6.25
C GLN A 5 -3.17 -15.86 6.12
N LEU A 6 -2.38 -15.04 6.82
CA LEU A 6 -2.47 -13.59 6.71
C LEU A 6 -2.08 -13.09 5.32
N LEU A 7 -0.96 -13.60 4.78
CA LEU A 7 -0.49 -13.23 3.46
C LEU A 7 -1.47 -13.70 2.36
N GLN A 8 -2.05 -14.88 2.51
CA GLN A 8 -3.10 -15.37 1.61
C GLN A 8 -4.33 -14.46 1.63
N GLN A 9 -4.79 -14.06 2.83
CA GLN A 9 -5.91 -13.13 2.96
C GLN A 9 -5.59 -11.76 2.34
N ALA A 10 -4.38 -11.24 2.55
CA ALA A 10 -3.94 -9.99 1.96
C ALA A 10 -3.90 -10.06 0.43
N LEU A 11 -3.42 -11.17 -0.14
CA LEU A 11 -3.43 -11.42 -1.58
C LEU A 11 -4.85 -11.44 -2.13
N GLN A 12 -5.76 -12.19 -1.52
CA GLN A 12 -7.15 -12.27 -1.96
C GLN A 12 -7.80 -10.88 -1.96
N THR A 13 -7.67 -10.13 -0.86
CA THR A 13 -8.21 -8.76 -0.78
C THR A 13 -7.58 -7.84 -1.81
N PHE A 14 -6.30 -7.99 -2.11
CA PHE A 14 -5.60 -7.21 -3.12
C PHE A 14 -6.11 -7.52 -4.54
N GLU A 15 -6.33 -8.80 -4.88
CA GLU A 15 -6.90 -9.23 -6.15
C GLU A 15 -8.34 -8.75 -6.33
N GLU A 16 -9.17 -8.87 -5.30
CA GLU A 16 -10.55 -8.35 -5.30
C GLU A 16 -10.58 -6.83 -5.52
N ARG A 17 -9.72 -6.08 -4.82
CA ARG A 17 -9.62 -4.62 -5.00
C ARG A 17 -9.11 -4.27 -6.40
N ARG A 18 -8.18 -5.02 -6.97
CA ARG A 18 -7.70 -4.82 -8.35
C ARG A 18 -8.80 -5.06 -9.37
N ALA A 19 -9.60 -6.11 -9.20
CA ALA A 19 -10.73 -6.40 -10.08
C ALA A 19 -11.77 -5.27 -10.06
N ASN A 20 -12.02 -4.69 -8.88
CA ASN A 20 -13.04 -3.64 -8.70
C ASN A 20 -12.55 -2.23 -9.08
N TYR A 21 -11.29 -1.90 -8.81
CA TYR A 21 -10.77 -0.53 -8.91
C TYR A 21 -9.66 -0.34 -9.95
N GLY A 22 -9.20 -1.42 -10.59
CA GLY A 22 -8.09 -1.39 -11.54
C GLY A 22 -6.71 -1.40 -10.85
N GLN A 23 -5.67 -1.04 -11.60
CA GLN A 23 -4.30 -1.10 -11.09
C GLN A 23 -4.06 -0.07 -9.98
N ALA A 24 -3.46 -0.51 -8.87
CA ALA A 24 -3.19 0.34 -7.71
C ALA A 24 -2.34 1.57 -8.10
N LYS A 25 -1.37 1.42 -9.02
CA LYS A 25 -0.54 2.52 -9.49
C LYS A 25 -1.33 3.72 -10.04
N HIS A 26 -2.44 3.47 -10.74
CA HIS A 26 -3.28 4.56 -11.25
C HIS A 26 -4.08 5.21 -10.13
N HIS A 27 -4.66 4.40 -9.25
CA HIS A 27 -5.44 4.89 -8.13
C HIS A 27 -4.62 5.77 -7.18
N PHE A 28 -3.41 5.32 -6.82
CA PHE A 28 -2.55 6.04 -5.88
C PHE A 28 -1.91 7.30 -6.48
N ARG A 29 -1.68 7.33 -7.80
CA ARG A 29 -1.34 8.59 -8.51
C ARG A 29 -2.46 9.62 -8.41
N GLU A 30 -3.70 9.20 -8.58
CA GLU A 30 -4.84 10.10 -8.46
C GLU A 30 -5.06 10.56 -7.00
N VAL A 31 -4.91 9.67 -6.02
CA VAL A 31 -4.96 10.05 -4.60
C VAL A 31 -3.87 11.08 -4.28
N ALA A 32 -2.63 10.84 -4.70
CA ALA A 32 -1.52 11.75 -4.48
C ALA A 32 -1.77 13.12 -5.11
N ARG A 33 -2.30 13.17 -6.33
CA ARG A 33 -2.70 14.42 -7.00
C ARG A 33 -3.76 15.18 -6.20
N ARG A 34 -4.81 14.49 -5.73
CA ARG A 34 -5.87 15.12 -4.94
C ARG A 34 -5.37 15.61 -3.59
N TRP A 35 -4.55 14.83 -2.89
CA TRP A 35 -3.94 15.25 -1.62
C TRP A 35 -3.02 16.45 -1.82
N SER A 36 -2.29 16.50 -2.93
CA SER A 36 -1.44 17.65 -3.24
C SER A 36 -2.24 18.95 -3.34
N LEU A 37 -3.44 18.89 -3.93
CA LEU A 37 -4.35 20.03 -4.02
C LEU A 37 -4.89 20.45 -2.65
N ILE A 38 -5.27 19.47 -1.81
CA ILE A 38 -5.83 19.73 -0.48
C ILE A 38 -4.77 20.33 0.45
N LEU A 39 -3.55 19.81 0.42
CA LEU A 39 -2.47 20.19 1.32
C LEU A 39 -1.62 21.35 0.80
N ASN A 40 -1.86 21.78 -0.44
CA ASN A 40 -1.07 22.79 -1.14
C ASN A 40 0.45 22.48 -1.12
N CYS A 41 0.80 21.20 -1.24
CA CYS A 41 2.17 20.72 -1.30
C CYS A 41 2.25 19.49 -2.22
N GLN A 42 3.40 19.21 -2.82
CA GLN A 42 3.53 18.04 -3.68
C GLN A 42 3.54 16.76 -2.83
N VAL A 43 2.59 15.87 -3.08
CA VAL A 43 2.50 14.53 -2.50
C VAL A 43 2.74 13.49 -3.58
N THR A 44 3.60 12.51 -3.31
CA THR A 44 3.87 11.38 -4.21
C THR A 44 3.00 10.16 -3.87
N PRO A 45 2.74 9.24 -4.82
CA PRO A 45 2.05 7.98 -4.54
C PRO A 45 2.67 7.18 -3.39
N GLN A 46 4.01 7.19 -3.30
CA GLN A 46 4.76 6.52 -2.25
C GLN A 46 4.48 7.15 -0.89
N GLN A 47 4.44 8.48 -0.81
CA GLN A 47 4.07 9.18 0.42
C GLN A 47 2.65 8.84 0.87
N VAL A 48 1.71 8.73 -0.08
CA VAL A 48 0.34 8.26 0.24
C VAL A 48 0.40 6.87 0.88
N VAL A 49 1.10 5.91 0.27
CA VAL A 49 1.23 4.54 0.81
C VAL A 49 1.88 4.55 2.20
N MET A 50 2.97 5.29 2.40
CA MET A 50 3.62 5.43 3.71
C MET A 50 2.67 5.97 4.77
N CYS A 51 1.93 7.04 4.46
CA CYS A 51 0.95 7.62 5.39
C CYS A 51 -0.18 6.63 5.74
N LEU A 52 -0.64 5.83 4.78
CA LEU A 52 -1.67 4.82 5.03
C LEU A 52 -1.15 3.64 5.87
N ILE A 53 0.10 3.23 5.70
CA ILE A 53 0.75 2.26 6.59
C ILE A 53 0.84 2.81 8.02
N GLU A 54 1.33 4.04 8.18
CA GLU A 54 1.43 4.71 9.48
C GLU A 54 0.06 4.82 10.18
N LEU A 55 -1.01 5.09 9.43
CA LEU A 55 -2.37 5.09 9.97
C LEU A 55 -2.78 3.73 10.56
N LYS A 56 -2.37 2.62 9.92
CA LYS A 56 -2.64 1.26 10.44
C LYS A 56 -1.79 0.95 11.66
N LEU A 57 -0.53 1.37 11.69
CA LEU A 57 0.34 1.26 12.87
C LEU A 57 -0.21 2.06 14.06
N ALA A 58 -0.70 3.28 13.83
CA ALA A 58 -1.35 4.10 14.85
C ALA A 58 -2.58 3.39 15.44
N ARG A 59 -3.38 2.71 14.61
CA ARG A 59 -4.51 1.89 15.10
C ARG A 59 -4.03 0.69 15.92
N LEU A 60 -2.97 0.01 15.49
CA LEU A 60 -2.38 -1.12 16.22
C LEU A 60 -1.79 -0.71 17.56
N LYS A 61 -1.26 0.51 17.69
CA LYS A 61 -0.84 1.05 18.99
C LYS A 61 -1.98 1.07 20.01
N GLY A 62 -3.20 1.40 19.58
CA GLY A 62 -4.40 1.40 20.43
C GLY A 62 -5.09 0.03 20.56
N ASN A 63 -4.99 -0.81 19.53
CA ASN A 63 -5.54 -2.16 19.49
C ASN A 63 -4.58 -3.14 18.79
N PRO A 64 -3.63 -3.74 19.54
CA PRO A 64 -2.57 -4.58 18.96
C PRO A 64 -3.06 -5.84 18.24
N THR A 65 -4.29 -6.28 18.50
CA THR A 65 -4.88 -7.50 17.92
C THR A 65 -5.81 -7.20 16.73
N HIS A 66 -5.84 -5.95 16.24
CA HIS A 66 -6.70 -5.55 15.14
C HIS A 66 -6.25 -6.15 13.79
N LEU A 67 -6.79 -7.32 13.45
CA LEU A 67 -6.36 -8.15 12.33
C LEU A 67 -6.39 -7.44 10.96
N ASP A 68 -7.46 -6.71 10.70
CA ASP A 68 -7.65 -5.94 9.45
C ASP A 68 -6.52 -4.92 9.24
N SER A 69 -6.00 -4.31 10.31
CA SER A 69 -4.86 -3.40 10.18
C SER A 69 -3.59 -4.10 9.74
N ILE A 70 -3.36 -5.32 10.21
CA ILE A 70 -2.17 -6.09 9.88
C ILE A 70 -2.26 -6.56 8.42
N ILE A 71 -3.45 -7.01 7.98
CA ILE A 71 -3.72 -7.37 6.58
C ILE A 71 -3.54 -6.15 5.66
N ASP A 72 -4.11 -5.00 6.01
CA ASP A 72 -3.97 -3.79 5.20
C ASP A 72 -2.51 -3.32 5.09
N ILE A 73 -1.68 -3.47 6.14
CA ILE A 73 -0.24 -3.17 6.05
C ILE A 73 0.43 -4.05 4.99
N ALA A 74 0.15 -5.35 4.97
CA ALA A 74 0.67 -6.25 3.93
C ALA A 74 0.17 -5.86 2.53
N GLY A 75 -1.12 -5.51 2.42
CA GLY A 75 -1.70 -5.02 1.17
C GLY A 75 -1.06 -3.71 0.68
N TYR A 76 -0.83 -2.74 1.57
CA TYR A 76 -0.16 -1.48 1.23
C TYR A 76 1.32 -1.68 0.90
N ALA A 77 2.01 -2.64 1.53
CA ALA A 77 3.36 -3.01 1.13
C ALA A 77 3.40 -3.57 -0.30
N ALA A 78 2.41 -4.37 -0.70
CA ALA A 78 2.26 -4.81 -2.10
C ALA A 78 1.98 -3.63 -3.04
N VAL A 79 1.13 -2.67 -2.65
CA VAL A 79 0.93 -1.43 -3.42
C VAL A 79 2.24 -0.65 -3.57
N MET A 80 3.06 -0.55 -2.51
CA MET A 80 4.35 0.15 -2.55
C MET A 80 5.21 -0.34 -3.71
N ALA A 81 5.28 -1.66 -3.93
CA ALA A 81 6.03 -2.27 -5.02
C ALA A 81 5.55 -1.83 -6.42
N GLU A 82 4.26 -1.50 -6.57
CA GLU A 82 3.67 -1.09 -7.86
C GLU A 82 3.71 0.41 -8.13
N VAL A 83 3.87 1.23 -7.08
CA VAL A 83 3.86 2.69 -7.21
C VAL A 83 5.25 3.31 -7.37
N PHE A 84 6.32 2.53 -7.22
CA PHE A 84 7.66 2.98 -7.55
C PHE A 84 7.72 3.46 -9.02
N PRO A 85 8.47 4.53 -9.32
CA PRO A 85 8.66 4.94 -10.69
C PRO A 85 9.32 3.79 -11.44
N GLU A 86 8.78 3.43 -12.60
CA GLU A 86 9.55 2.69 -13.59
C GLU A 86 10.63 3.65 -14.08
N ASP A 87 11.72 3.78 -13.32
CA ASP A 87 12.99 4.14 -13.93
C ASP A 87 13.25 3.06 -14.98
N ASN A 88 13.85 3.46 -16.10
CA ASN A 88 14.04 2.66 -17.31
C ASN A 88 14.96 1.43 -17.12
N GLN A 89 14.98 0.80 -15.94
CA GLN A 89 15.58 -0.46 -15.54
C GLN A 89 15.08 -0.89 -14.13
N GLY A 90 13.99 -1.66 -14.10
CA GLY A 90 13.75 -2.67 -13.05
C GLY A 90 12.92 -2.21 -11.86
N GLY A 91 11.79 -2.91 -11.64
CA GLY A 91 11.10 -2.93 -10.34
C GLY A 91 12.06 -3.31 -9.21
N LEU A 92 11.59 -3.18 -7.96
CA LEU A 92 12.37 -3.44 -6.73
C LEU A 92 13.51 -4.43 -6.97
N ARG A 93 14.75 -3.93 -7.03
CA ARG A 93 15.92 -4.81 -7.13
C ARG A 93 15.88 -5.69 -5.89
N ASN A 94 15.74 -6.99 -6.11
CA ASN A 94 15.90 -7.94 -5.03
C ASN A 94 17.39 -7.90 -4.64
N GLU A 95 17.73 -7.19 -3.57
CA GLU A 95 19.10 -7.08 -3.04
C GLU A 95 19.63 -8.42 -2.48
N ARG A 96 18.85 -9.51 -2.60
CA ARG A 96 19.19 -10.86 -2.11
C ARG A 96 19.78 -11.79 -3.18
N ASN A 97 20.20 -11.27 -4.34
CA ASN A 97 20.97 -12.01 -5.35
C ASN A 97 22.35 -11.40 -5.56
#